data_AF-A0A6J7THC0-F1
#
_entry.id   AF-A0A6J7THC0-F1
#
_cell.length_a   1.000
_cell.length_b   1.000
_cell.length_c   1.000
_cell.angle_alpha   90.00
_cell.angle_beta   90.00
_cell.angle_gamma   90.00
#
_symmetry.space_group_name_H-M   'P 1'
#
loop_
_entity.id
_entity.type
_entity.pdbx_description
1 polymer ?
#
loop_
_entity_poly.entity_id
_entity_poly.type
_entity_poly.pdbx_seq_one_letter_code
_entity_poly.pdbx_strand_id
1 'polypeptide(L)' 'MLGSEILIRDLGSTNGTMVDGTRATEMILRDGSIIKIGNITLTYKSR' A
#
# COMPACT_ATOMS: atom_id res chain seq x y z
N MET A 1 15.57 -5.77 15.69
CA MET A 1 14.23 -6.39 15.73
C MET A 1 13.78 -6.57 14.30
N LEU A 2 13.82 -7.78 13.75
CA LEU A 2 13.34 -8.04 12.39
C LEU A 2 11.82 -8.20 12.46
N GLY A 3 11.09 -7.08 12.48
CA GLY A 3 9.65 -7.11 12.19
C GLY A 3 9.48 -7.46 10.72
N SER A 4 8.58 -8.38 10.38
CA SER A 4 8.24 -8.67 8.99
C SER A 4 7.66 -7.40 8.37
N GLU A 5 8.47 -6.67 7.63
CA GLU A 5 8.00 -5.50 6.89
C GLU A 5 6.93 -5.96 5.89
N ILE A 6 5.79 -5.29 5.87
CA ILE A 6 4.74 -5.59 4.90
C ILE A 6 5.01 -4.78 3.65
N LEU A 7 5.17 -5.48 2.54
CA LEU A 7 5.39 -4.91 1.22
C LEU A 7 4.07 -4.89 0.44
N ILE A 8 3.76 -3.76 -0.21
CA ILE A 8 2.77 -3.70 -1.28
C ILE A 8 3.48 -3.54 -2.63
N ARG A 9 3.03 -4.30 -3.63
CA ARG A 9 3.53 -4.24 -5.00
C ARG A 9 2.35 -4.16 -5.97
N ASP A 10 2.42 -3.21 -6.88
CA ASP A 10 1.48 -3.13 -8.01
C ASP A 10 1.89 -4.13 -9.09
N LEU A 11 0.94 -4.96 -9.55
CA LEU A 11 1.20 -6.03 -10.53
C LEU A 11 0.82 -5.63 -11.96
N GLY A 12 0.82 -4.34 -12.27
CA GLY A 12 0.37 -3.81 -13.55
C GLY A 12 -1.14 -3.53 -13.55
N SER A 13 -1.65 -2.96 -12.46
CA SER A 13 -3.07 -2.61 -12.40
C SER A 13 -3.38 -1.47 -13.37
N THR A 14 -4.53 -1.54 -14.04
CA THR A 14 -4.93 -0.58 -15.09
C THR A 14 -4.92 0.87 -14.60
N ASN A 15 -5.35 1.11 -13.36
CA ASN A 15 -5.44 2.45 -12.77
C ASN A 15 -4.23 2.79 -11.87
N GLY A 16 -3.45 1.77 -11.49
CA GLY A 16 -2.37 1.84 -10.51
C GLY A 16 -2.83 1.73 -9.05
N THR A 17 -1.85 1.54 -8.19
CA THR A 17 -1.96 1.56 -6.73
C THR A 17 -1.36 2.86 -6.18
N MET A 18 -2.02 3.48 -5.19
CA MET A 18 -1.47 4.61 -4.44
C MET A 18 -1.36 4.26 -2.95
N VAL A 19 -0.30 4.73 -2.31
CA VAL A 19 -0.05 4.62 -0.87
C VAL A 19 0.26 6.03 -0.35
N ASP A 20 -0.48 6.49 0.65
CA ASP A 20 -0.32 7.81 1.27
C ASP A 20 -0.24 8.96 0.24
N GLY A 21 -1.07 8.87 -0.80
CA GLY A 21 -1.15 9.86 -1.88
C GLY A 21 -0.07 9.73 -2.96
N THR A 22 0.88 8.80 -2.82
CA THR A 22 1.95 8.55 -3.80
C THR A 22 1.67 7.30 -4.62
N ARG A 23 1.92 7.33 -5.94
CA ARG A 23 1.80 6.13 -6.79
C ARG A 23 2.86 5.10 -6.39
N ALA A 24 2.44 3.89 -6.07
CA ALA A 24 3.30 2.81 -5.63
C ALA A 24 3.46 1.77 -6.75
N THR A 25 4.72 1.50 -7.13
CA THR A 25 5.09 0.27 -7.85
C THR A 25 5.50 -0.80 -6.86
N GLU A 26 6.25 -0.42 -5.83
CA GLU A 26 6.62 -1.22 -4.67
C GLU A 26 6.88 -0.29 -3.47
N MET A 27 6.31 -0.58 -2.30
CA MET A 27 6.45 0.25 -1.09
C MET A 27 6.25 -0.54 0.20
N ILE A 28 6.96 -0.14 1.28
CA ILE A 28 6.74 -0.68 2.62
C ILE A 28 5.55 0.04 3.26
N LEU A 29 4.60 -0.74 3.80
CA LEU A 29 3.46 -0.23 4.53
C LEU A 29 3.80 -0.01 6.00
N ARG A 30 3.29 1.09 6.54
CA ARG A 30 3.31 1.43 7.97
C ARG A 30 1.90 1.32 8.53
N ASP A 31 1.74 0.97 9.81
CA ASP A 31 0.43 0.99 10.45
C ASP A 31 -0.29 2.34 10.19
N GLY A 32 -1.54 2.27 9.73
CA GLY A 32 -2.33 3.43 9.33
C GLY A 32 -2.15 3.90 7.89
N SER A 33 -1.26 3.30 7.09
CA SER A 33 -1.09 3.66 5.67
C SER A 33 -2.42 3.60 4.93
N ILE A 34 -2.69 4.61 4.10
CA ILE A 34 -3.89 4.70 3.28
C ILE A 34 -3.55 4.18 1.89
N ILE A 35 -4.21 3.10 1.48
CA ILE A 35 -4.00 2.47 0.18
C ILE A 35 -5.23 2.73 -0.69
N LYS A 36 -5.00 3.24 -1.89
CA LYS A 36 -6.06 3.43 -2.89
C LYS A 36 -5.82 2.55 -4.10
N ILE A 37 -6.83 1.77 -4.47
CA ILE A 37 -6.84 0.89 -5.64
C ILE A 37 -8.11 1.21 -6.43
N GLY A 38 -7.96 1.84 -7.59
CA GLY A 38 -9.10 2.39 -8.33
C GLY A 38 -9.93 3.34 -7.45
N ASN A 39 -11.20 3.00 -7.23
CA ASN A 39 -12.13 3.78 -6.41
C ASN A 39 -12.21 3.31 -4.95
N ILE A 40 -11.49 2.24 -4.59
CA ILE A 40 -11.51 1.66 -3.24
C ILE A 40 -10.39 2.29 -2.42
N THR A 41 -10.69 2.63 -1.16
CA THR A 41 -9.71 3.11 -0.17
C THR A 41 -9.67 2.16 1.02
N LEU A 42 -8.47 1.74 1.41
CA LEU A 42 -8.18 0.82 2.51
C LEU A 42 -7.25 1.52 3.50
N THR A 43 -7.33 1.12 4.77
CA THR A 43 -6.35 1.50 5.79
C THR A 43 -5.65 0.23 6.26
N TYR A 44 -4.32 0.17 6.15
CA TYR A 44 -3.55 -0.94 6.69
C TYR A 44 -3.47 -0.83 8.21
N LYS A 45 -3.68 -1.96 8.90
CA LYS A 45 -3.53 -2.09 10.35
C LYS A 45 -2.61 -3.27 10.67
N SER A 46 -1.61 -3.04 11.51
CA SER A 46 -0.56 -4.03 11.84
C SER A 46 -0.84 -4.84 13.12
N ARG A 47 -2.09 -4.90 13.57
CA ARG A 47 -2.52 -5.59 14.79
C ARG A 47 -3.66 -6.53 14.50
#